data_AF-A0A6P1FP60-F1
#
_entry.id   AF-A0A6P1FP60-F1
#
_cell.length_a   1.000
_cell.length_b   1.000
_cell.length_c   1.000
_cell.angle_alpha   90.00
_cell.angle_beta   90.00
_cell.angle_gamma   90.00
#
_symmetry.space_group_name_H-M   'P 1'
#
loop_
_entity.id
_entity.type
_entity.pdbx_description
1 polymer ?
#
loop_
_entity_poly.entity_id
_entity_poly.type
_entity_poly.pdbx_seq_one_letter_code
_entity_poly.pdbx_strand_id
1 'polypeptide(L)'
;MPTPSAPRGLITPFSIVDALLAGLFDGVLTRREVDAHGDPGLGRGDHRDGELVTLDGVHRLLRGDGTVAVLAPDDVIAVRLPDSDDFLRADLDVAADADAAIRAVETDHPR
;
A
#
# COMPACT_ATOMS: atom_id res chain seq x y z
N MET A 1 -0.45 -5.42 19.59
CA MET A 1 -0.66 -5.36 18.13
C MET A 1 -1.67 -6.42 17.76
N PRO A 2 -2.75 -6.11 17.03
CA PRO A 2 -3.59 -7.16 16.48
C PRO A 2 -2.78 -7.95 15.44
N THR A 3 -2.77 -9.27 15.56
CA THR A 3 -2.17 -10.15 14.55
C THR A 3 -3.05 -10.13 13.31
N PRO A 4 -2.52 -9.86 12.10
CA PRO A 4 -3.32 -9.91 10.89
C PRO A 4 -3.88 -11.34 10.70
N SER A 5 -5.17 -11.44 10.36
CA SER A 5 -5.86 -12.73 10.21
C SER A 5 -5.65 -13.37 8.83
N ALA A 6 -5.06 -12.63 7.88
CA ALA A 6 -4.86 -13.09 6.52
C ALA A 6 -3.72 -14.13 6.43
N PRO A 7 -3.83 -15.13 5.53
CA PRO A 7 -2.72 -16.03 5.20
C PRO A 7 -1.49 -15.26 4.74
N ARG A 8 -0.30 -15.65 5.19
CA ARG A 8 0.97 -15.08 4.70
C ARG A 8 1.12 -15.31 3.19
N GLY A 9 1.60 -14.29 2.47
CA GLY A 9 1.78 -14.33 1.02
C GLY A 9 0.52 -14.08 0.20
N LEU A 10 -0.60 -13.73 0.83
CA LEU A 10 -1.82 -13.33 0.13
C LEU A 10 -1.82 -11.83 -0.19
N ILE A 11 -2.10 -11.49 -1.44
CA ILE A 11 -2.27 -10.13 -1.93
C ILE A 11 -3.75 -9.80 -1.98
N THR A 12 -4.20 -8.80 -1.21
CA THR A 12 -5.59 -8.31 -1.26
C THR A 12 -5.64 -6.95 -1.96
N PRO A 13 -6.00 -6.89 -3.26
CA PRO A 13 -6.23 -5.63 -3.93
C PRO A 13 -7.61 -5.08 -3.58
N PHE A 14 -7.68 -3.77 -3.35
CA PHE A 14 -8.95 -3.06 -3.27
C PHE A 14 -9.06 -2.13 -4.48
N SER A 15 -10.07 -2.37 -5.32
CA SER A 15 -10.22 -1.79 -6.66
C SER A 15 -9.23 -2.37 -7.69
N ILE A 16 -9.22 -1.80 -8.90
CA ILE A 16 -8.34 -2.17 -10.02
C ILE A 16 -7.72 -0.93 -10.64
N VAL A 17 -6.55 -1.08 -11.28
CA VAL A 17 -5.83 0.04 -11.93
C VAL A 17 -6.71 0.74 -12.98
N ASP A 18 -7.52 0.00 -13.72
CA ASP A 18 -8.41 0.58 -14.73
C ASP A 18 -9.44 1.55 -14.14
N ALA A 19 -9.95 1.28 -12.93
CA ALA A 19 -10.88 2.17 -12.24
C ALA A 19 -10.19 3.50 -11.86
N LEU A 20 -8.93 3.42 -11.41
CA LEU A 20 -8.11 4.60 -11.12
C LEU A 20 -7.86 5.43 -12.39
N LEU A 21 -7.52 4.78 -13.51
CA LEU A 21 -7.30 5.44 -14.80
C LEU A 21 -8.58 6.06 -15.36
N ALA A 22 -9.73 5.42 -15.13
CA ALA A 22 -11.06 5.92 -15.50
C ALA A 22 -11.55 7.07 -14.60
N GLY A 23 -10.83 7.38 -13.53
CA GLY A 23 -11.12 8.50 -12.66
C GLY A 23 -12.07 8.21 -11.50
N LEU A 24 -12.27 6.93 -11.16
CA LEU A 24 -13.12 6.51 -10.05
C LEU A 24 -12.31 6.52 -8.75
N PHE A 25 -12.32 7.66 -8.06
CA PHE A 25 -11.54 7.87 -6.81
C PHE A 25 -12.37 7.81 -5.54
N ASP A 26 -13.68 7.58 -5.66
CA ASP A 26 -14.56 7.49 -4.50
C ASP A 26 -14.25 6.18 -3.79
N GLY A 27 -13.60 6.28 -2.63
CA GLY A 27 -13.31 5.12 -1.82
C GLY A 27 -14.59 4.53 -1.23
N VAL A 28 -14.55 3.23 -0.98
CA VAL A 28 -15.71 2.48 -0.45
C VAL A 28 -15.38 1.65 0.78
N LEU A 29 -14.13 1.69 1.24
CA LEU A 29 -13.66 0.96 2.40
C LEU A 29 -13.04 1.92 3.41
N THR A 30 -13.41 1.74 4.66
CA THR A 30 -12.81 2.43 5.79
C THR A 30 -11.45 1.84 6.13
N ARG A 31 -10.58 2.63 6.75
CA ARG A 31 -9.30 2.16 7.30
C ARG A 31 -9.49 0.91 8.17
N ARG A 32 -10.53 0.90 9.00
CA ARG A 32 -10.86 -0.23 9.90
C ARG A 32 -11.16 -1.53 9.15
N GLU A 33 -11.88 -1.46 8.04
CA GLU A 33 -12.16 -2.65 7.21
C GLU A 33 -10.88 -3.14 6.55
N VAL A 34 -10.05 -2.22 6.11
CA VAL A 34 -8.78 -2.49 5.44
C VAL A 34 -7.76 -3.20 6.35
N ASP A 35 -7.75 -2.96 7.67
CA ASP A 35 -6.85 -3.67 8.61
C ASP A 35 -7.13 -5.17 8.74
N ALA A 36 -8.33 -5.63 8.37
CA ALA A 36 -8.65 -7.05 8.40
C ALA A 36 -7.80 -7.86 7.39
N HIS A 37 -7.17 -7.18 6.44
CA HIS A 37 -6.45 -7.79 5.33
C HIS A 37 -4.93 -7.76 5.48
N GLY A 38 -4.40 -6.96 6.40
CA GLY A 38 -2.99 -6.95 6.80
C GLY A 38 -2.43 -5.57 7.15
N ASP A 39 -1.14 -5.53 7.45
CA ASP A 39 -0.41 -4.44 8.08
C ASP A 39 0.72 -3.75 7.26
N PRO A 40 1.20 -4.27 6.10
CA PRO A 40 1.90 -3.45 5.12
C PRO A 40 1.05 -3.14 3.87
N GLY A 41 1.25 -1.99 3.22
CA GLY A 41 0.56 -1.74 1.97
C GLY A 41 0.75 -0.35 1.40
N LEU A 42 0.33 -0.19 0.15
CA LEU A 42 0.40 1.07 -0.59
C LEU A 42 -0.98 1.42 -1.11
N GLY A 43 -1.30 2.69 -1.33
CA GLY A 43 -2.63 3.07 -1.77
C GLY A 43 -2.81 4.54 -2.05
N ARG A 44 -4.07 5.00 -2.05
CA ARG A 44 -4.47 6.39 -2.28
C ARG A 44 -5.56 6.81 -1.31
N GLY A 45 -5.51 8.06 -0.85
CA GLY A 45 -6.63 8.69 -0.14
C GLY A 45 -7.87 8.86 -1.02
N ASP A 46 -9.01 9.08 -0.37
CA ASP A 46 -10.26 9.36 -1.07
C ASP A 46 -10.16 10.60 -1.97
N HIS A 47 -10.91 10.65 -3.07
CA HIS A 47 -10.97 11.81 -3.98
C HIS A 47 -9.60 12.38 -4.45
N ARG A 48 -8.60 11.52 -4.66
CA ARG A 48 -7.21 11.90 -5.02
C ARG A 48 -6.43 12.61 -3.91
N ASP A 49 -6.83 12.43 -2.66
CA ASP A 49 -6.18 13.09 -1.54
C ASP A 49 -4.87 12.40 -1.15
N GLY A 50 -3.83 12.58 -1.98
CA GLY A 50 -2.50 12.08 -1.69
C GLY A 50 -2.33 10.56 -1.85
N GLU A 51 -1.14 10.08 -1.52
CA GLU A 51 -0.76 8.66 -1.55
C GLU A 51 -0.79 8.08 -0.14
N LEU A 52 -1.16 6.81 -0.01
CA LEU A 52 -1.25 6.10 1.27
C LEU A 52 -0.12 5.08 1.39
N VAL A 53 0.54 5.07 2.54
CA VAL A 53 1.51 4.03 2.92
C VAL A 53 1.11 3.45 4.27
N THR A 54 0.99 2.12 4.34
CA THR A 54 0.69 1.38 5.57
C THR A 54 1.93 0.59 5.96
N LEU A 55 2.42 0.82 7.18
CA LEU A 55 3.53 0.08 7.77
C LEU A 55 3.24 -0.11 9.25
N ASP A 56 3.46 -1.31 9.76
CA ASP A 56 3.14 -1.72 11.13
C ASP A 56 1.67 -1.42 11.52
N GLY A 57 0.76 -1.54 10.55
CA GLY A 57 -0.66 -1.23 10.72
C GLY A 57 -0.97 0.26 10.87
N VAL A 58 -0.01 1.15 10.64
CA VAL A 58 -0.19 2.61 10.68
C VAL A 58 -0.31 3.15 9.26
N HIS A 59 -1.51 3.65 8.96
CA HIS A 59 -1.91 4.21 7.67
C HIS A 59 -1.53 5.70 7.58
N ARG A 60 -0.51 6.03 6.79
CA ARG A 60 0.02 7.39 6.62
C ARG A 60 -0.36 7.94 5.25
N LEU A 61 -1.05 9.07 5.23
CA LEU A 61 -1.47 9.77 4.03
C LEU A 61 -0.49 10.91 3.72
N LEU A 62 0.22 10.78 2.60
CA LEU A 62 1.20 11.74 2.10
C LEU A 62 0.52 12.63 1.06
N ARG A 63 0.43 13.93 1.34
CA ARG A 63 -0.27 14.89 0.48
C ARG A 63 0.70 15.63 -0.44
N GLY A 64 0.17 16.18 -1.53
CA GLY A 64 0.96 16.94 -2.52
C GLY A 64 1.57 18.24 -2.00
N ASP A 65 1.10 18.74 -0.85
CA ASP A 65 1.66 19.89 -0.14
C ASP A 65 2.81 19.51 0.81
N GLY A 66 3.17 18.22 0.87
CA GLY A 66 4.23 17.69 1.74
C GLY A 66 3.79 17.36 3.16
N THR A 67 2.52 17.56 3.51
CA THR A 67 1.99 17.17 4.82
C THR A 67 1.75 15.67 4.90
N VAL A 68 1.85 15.13 6.11
CA VAL A 68 1.58 13.71 6.40
C VAL A 68 0.56 13.63 7.52
N ALA A 69 -0.53 12.89 7.28
CA ALA A 69 -1.56 12.61 8.26
C ALA A 69 -1.64 11.10 8.56
N VAL A 70 -2.14 10.74 9.73
CA VAL A 70 -2.50 9.35 10.05
C VAL A 70 -4.00 9.20 9.89
N LEU A 71 -4.45 8.19 9.15
CA LEU A 71 -5.87 7.95 8.95
C LEU A 71 -6.57 7.52 10.24
N ALA A 72 -7.71 8.12 10.51
CA ALA A 72 -8.65 7.68 11.52
C ALA A 72 -9.34 6.36 11.07
N PRO A 73 -9.89 5.57 12.01
CA PRO A 73 -10.56 4.30 11.68
C PRO A 73 -11.67 4.39 10.62
N ASP A 74 -12.37 5.53 10.56
CA ASP A 74 -13.51 5.75 9.67
C ASP A 74 -13.13 6.52 8.39
N ASP A 75 -11.87 6.90 8.22
CA ASP A 75 -11.40 7.52 6.97
C ASP A 75 -11.45 6.49 5.84
N VAL A 76 -11.78 6.95 4.64
CA VAL A 76 -12.04 6.11 3.47
C VAL A 76 -10.80 6.02 2.58
N ILE A 77 -10.55 4.83 2.04
CA ILE A 77 -9.41 4.50 1.17
C ILE A 77 -9.94 4.14 -0.23
N ALA A 78 -9.33 4.72 -1.27
CA ALA A 78 -9.77 4.55 -2.66
C ALA A 78 -9.13 3.33 -3.37
N VAL A 79 -7.83 3.14 -3.16
CA VAL A 79 -7.06 2.03 -3.74
C VAL A 79 -6.05 1.57 -2.71
N ARG A 80 -5.86 0.24 -2.55
CA ARG A 80 -4.74 -0.33 -1.79
C ARG A 80 -4.17 -1.60 -2.45
N LEU A 81 -2.85 -1.73 -2.38
CA LEU A 81 -1.96 -2.80 -2.83
C LEU A 81 -1.16 -3.36 -1.62
N PRO A 82 -0.59 -4.58 -1.70
CA PRO A 82 -0.81 -5.65 -0.70
C PRO A 82 0.15 -5.80 0.49
N ASP A 83 -0.26 -6.75 1.35
CA ASP A 83 0.15 -7.09 2.71
C ASP A 83 1.22 -8.20 2.87
N SER A 84 2.25 -8.27 2.02
CA SER A 84 3.36 -9.22 2.25
C SER A 84 4.69 -8.51 2.49
N ASP A 85 5.38 -8.91 3.57
CA ASP A 85 6.76 -8.50 3.86
C ASP A 85 7.74 -8.91 2.77
N ASP A 86 7.41 -9.90 1.92
CA ASP A 86 8.27 -10.27 0.78
C ASP A 86 8.49 -9.09 -0.18
N PHE A 87 7.53 -8.16 -0.28
CA PHE A 87 7.68 -6.95 -1.09
C PHE A 87 8.56 -5.89 -0.43
N LEU A 88 8.80 -5.98 0.87
CA LEU A 88 9.66 -5.06 1.63
C LEU A 88 11.11 -5.57 1.74
N ARG A 89 11.42 -6.75 1.18
CA ARG A 89 12.74 -7.39 1.27
C ARG A 89 13.77 -6.92 0.23
N ALA A 90 13.47 -5.86 -0.52
CA ALA A 90 14.46 -5.29 -1.43
C ALA A 90 15.60 -4.65 -0.63
N ASP A 91 16.83 -5.12 -0.83
CA ASP A 91 18.02 -4.41 -0.39
C ASP A 91 18.20 -3.18 -1.31
N LEU A 92 17.78 -2.02 -0.80
CA LEU A 92 17.90 -0.76 -1.52
C LEU A 92 19.29 -0.12 -1.32
N ASP A 93 20.08 -0.59 -0.36
CA ASP A 93 21.42 -0.02 -0.08
C ASP A 93 22.43 -0.42 -1.15
N VAL A 94 22.21 -1.54 -1.84
CA VAL A 94 22.99 -1.97 -3.01
C VAL A 94 22.56 -1.29 -4.32
N ALA A 95 21.41 -0.64 -4.35
CA ALA A 95 20.86 -0.04 -5.55
C ALA A 95 21.22 1.46 -5.65
N ALA A 96 21.93 1.84 -6.71
CA ALA A 96 22.27 3.25 -6.96
C ALA A 96 21.04 4.10 -7.33
N ASP A 97 20.01 3.46 -7.88
CA ASP A 97 18.74 4.08 -8.27
C ASP A 97 17.59 3.04 -8.28
N ALA A 98 16.36 3.52 -8.51
CA ALA A 98 15.17 2.68 -8.51
C ALA A 98 15.18 1.59 -9.61
N ASP A 99 15.79 1.85 -10.76
CA ASP A 99 15.85 0.89 -11.87
C ASP A 99 16.78 -0.26 -11.51
N ALA A 100 17.93 0.05 -10.89
CA ALA A 100 18.86 -0.92 -10.34
C ALA A 100 18.20 -1.77 -9.24
N ALA A 101 17.43 -1.15 -8.34
CA ALA A 101 16.71 -1.85 -7.27
C ALA A 101 15.71 -2.86 -7.83
N ILE A 102 14.92 -2.46 -8.82
CA ILE A 102 13.93 -3.34 -9.47
C ILE A 102 14.62 -4.55 -10.08
N ARG A 103 15.67 -4.33 -10.89
CA ARG A 103 16.37 -5.44 -11.57
C ARG A 103 17.03 -6.41 -10.61
N ALA A 104 17.58 -5.93 -9.49
CA ALA A 104 18.17 -6.79 -8.47
C ALA A 104 17.14 -7.79 -7.92
N VAL A 105 15.93 -7.31 -7.59
CA VAL A 105 14.83 -8.17 -7.12
C VAL A 105 14.38 -9.16 -8.21
N GLU A 106 14.30 -8.71 -9.47
CA GLU A 106 13.93 -9.60 -10.59
C GLU A 106 14.93 -10.73 -10.82
N THR A 107 16.23 -10.49 -10.60
CA THR A 107 17.27 -11.51 -10.77
C THR A 107 17.34 -12.53 -9.63
N ASP A 108 16.94 -12.14 -8.42
CA ASP A 108 16.99 -13.01 -7.23
C ASP A 108 15.75 -13.91 -7.06
N HIS A 109 14.67 -13.67 -7.82
CA HIS A 109 13.50 -14.54 -7.83
C HIS A 109 13.66 -15.69 -8.85
N PRO A 110 13.82 -16.97 -8.42
CA PRO A 110 13.74 -18.10 -9.33
C PRO A 110 12.31 -18.19 -9.90
N ARG A 111 12.20 -18.33 -11.22
CA ARG A 111 10.94 -18.57 -11.94
C ARG A 111 10.28 -19.89 -11.56
#